data_AF-A0A2E3NYQ3-F1
#
_entry.id   AF-A0A2E3NYQ3-F1
#
_cell.length_a   1.000
_cell.length_b   1.000
_cell.length_c   1.000
_cell.angle_alpha   90.00
_cell.angle_beta   90.00
_cell.angle_gamma   90.00
#
_symmetry.space_group_name_H-M   'P 1'
#
loop_
_entity.id
_entity.type
_entity.pdbx_description
1 polymer ?
#
loop_
_entity_poly.entity_id
_entity_poly.type
_entity_poly.pdbx_seq_one_letter_code
_entity_poly.pdbx_strand_id
1 'polypeptide(L)'
;MNRRIKTVLAAALIVAGFSLSAGTASAVEKGRIGVELNKLEAAGDACRAYLLLSNGTAAAFTSLKLDLVTFDGDGIVQRRVAVEAAPIGAGKTSLKVFDISGIQCPAIGRMLLNGVMSCKAAKAEPADCLSLVSVSSRAAQPFIK
;
A
#
# COMPACT_ATOMS: atom_id res chain seq x y z
N MET A 1 11.32 -8.83 -76.28
CA MET A 1 11.02 -7.43 -76.64
C MET A 1 10.70 -6.66 -75.37
N ASN A 2 11.49 -5.62 -75.11
CA ASN A 2 11.54 -4.76 -73.92
C ASN A 2 10.20 -4.33 -73.31
N ARG A 3 10.16 -4.17 -71.97
CA ARG A 3 9.82 -2.88 -71.35
C ARG A 3 10.26 -2.82 -69.87
N ARG A 4 11.23 -1.95 -69.62
CA ARG A 4 11.62 -1.44 -68.29
C ARG A 4 10.51 -0.52 -67.76
N ILE A 5 10.07 -0.69 -66.51
CA ILE A 5 9.26 0.31 -65.80
C ILE A 5 9.80 0.50 -64.37
N LYS A 6 10.57 1.59 -64.26
CA LYS A 6 10.67 2.62 -63.21
C LYS A 6 10.32 2.26 -61.74
N THR A 7 11.37 2.34 -60.93
CA THR A 7 11.49 2.72 -59.52
C THR A 7 10.30 3.44 -58.88
N VAL A 8 9.86 2.96 -57.70
CA VAL A 8 9.29 3.80 -56.63
C VAL A 8 9.86 3.32 -55.30
N LEU A 9 10.67 4.18 -54.66
CA LEU A 9 11.09 4.04 -53.26
C LEU A 9 9.85 4.18 -52.36
N ALA A 10 9.53 3.17 -51.55
CA ALA A 10 8.60 3.30 -50.45
C ALA A 10 9.40 3.41 -49.15
N ALA A 11 9.56 4.63 -48.64
CA ALA A 11 10.12 4.90 -47.32
C ALA A 11 9.09 4.54 -46.25
N ALA A 12 9.31 3.44 -45.53
CA ALA A 12 8.48 3.04 -44.40
C ALA A 12 8.81 3.90 -43.17
N LEU A 13 7.92 4.82 -42.82
CA LEU A 13 7.95 5.54 -41.54
C LEU A 13 7.55 4.57 -40.41
N ILE A 14 8.53 4.16 -39.60
CA ILE A 14 8.30 3.46 -38.34
C ILE A 14 7.91 4.52 -37.30
N VAL A 15 6.61 4.66 -37.04
CA VAL A 15 6.11 5.47 -35.91
C VAL A 15 6.30 4.64 -34.64
N ALA A 16 7.36 4.94 -33.89
CA ALA A 16 7.58 4.38 -32.57
C ALA A 16 6.53 4.91 -31.60
N GLY A 17 5.58 4.05 -31.21
CA GLY A 17 4.55 4.35 -30.22
C GLY A 17 5.15 4.61 -28.84
N PHE A 18 5.20 5.88 -28.45
CA PHE A 18 5.58 6.30 -27.11
C PHE A 18 4.45 5.96 -26.14
N SER A 19 4.55 4.82 -25.46
CA SER A 19 3.59 4.42 -24.43
C SER A 19 3.80 5.27 -23.18
N LEU A 20 2.98 6.30 -23.01
CA LEU A 20 2.90 7.10 -21.79
C LEU A 20 2.38 6.21 -20.65
N SER A 21 3.29 5.69 -19.82
CA SER A 21 2.90 5.11 -18.52
C SER A 21 2.50 6.26 -17.59
N ALA A 22 1.23 6.64 -17.61
CA ALA A 22 0.65 7.49 -16.59
C ALA A 22 0.69 6.73 -15.26
N GLY A 23 1.60 7.14 -14.36
CA GLY A 23 1.65 6.62 -13.00
C GLY A 23 0.30 6.87 -12.32
N THR A 24 -0.37 5.79 -11.90
CA THR A 24 -1.61 5.88 -11.13
C THR A 24 -1.29 6.49 -9.77
N ALA A 25 -1.57 7.78 -9.59
CA ALA A 25 -1.62 8.37 -8.27
C ALA A 25 -2.70 7.64 -7.45
N SER A 26 -2.34 7.08 -6.30
CA SER A 26 -3.29 6.44 -5.39
C SER A 26 -4.32 7.48 -4.95
N ALA A 27 -5.50 7.48 -5.54
CA ALA A 27 -6.60 8.33 -5.14
C ALA A 27 -7.04 7.92 -3.74
N VAL A 28 -7.22 8.90 -2.84
CA VAL A 28 -7.78 8.65 -1.51
C VAL A 28 -9.20 8.13 -1.68
N GLU A 29 -9.46 6.91 -1.22
CA GLU A 29 -10.78 6.30 -1.27
C GLU A 29 -11.75 7.08 -0.36
N LYS A 30 -12.80 7.67 -0.94
CA LYS A 30 -13.75 8.49 -0.19
C LYS A 30 -14.43 7.67 0.91
N GLY A 31 -14.52 8.24 2.11
CA GLY A 31 -15.23 7.64 3.24
C GLY A 31 -14.48 6.51 3.94
N ARG A 32 -13.23 6.21 3.57
CA ARG A 32 -12.42 5.14 4.17
C ARG A 32 -11.06 5.63 4.63
N ILE A 33 -10.38 4.80 5.41
CA ILE A 33 -8.97 4.95 5.75
C ILE A 33 -8.20 3.87 5.00
N GLY A 34 -7.47 4.25 3.96
CA GLY A 34 -6.58 3.33 3.25
C GLY A 34 -5.27 3.14 4.03
N VAL A 35 -4.86 1.90 4.23
CA VAL A 35 -3.59 1.51 4.85
C VAL A 35 -2.80 0.67 3.84
N GLU A 36 -1.81 1.29 3.20
CA GLU A 36 -0.95 0.62 2.22
C GLU A 36 0.33 0.13 2.88
N LEU A 37 0.65 -1.16 2.76
CA LEU A 37 2.00 -1.66 3.02
C LEU A 37 2.91 -1.21 1.88
N ASN A 38 3.67 -0.15 2.11
CA ASN A 38 4.44 0.52 1.07
C ASN A 38 5.80 -0.16 0.83
N LYS A 39 6.52 -0.45 1.91
CA LYS A 39 7.88 -0.99 1.89
C LYS A 39 8.15 -1.84 3.14
N LEU A 40 8.94 -2.90 2.95
CA LEU A 40 9.66 -3.60 4.02
C LEU A 40 11.17 -3.40 3.79
N GLU A 41 11.92 -3.13 4.85
CA GLU A 41 13.35 -2.85 4.79
C GLU A 41 14.10 -3.51 5.96
N ALA A 42 15.25 -4.11 5.67
CA ALA A 42 16.08 -4.70 6.71
C ALA A 42 16.57 -3.63 7.70
N ALA A 43 16.45 -3.90 8.99
CA ALA A 43 16.88 -3.00 10.06
C ALA A 43 17.52 -3.81 11.20
N GLY A 44 18.77 -4.24 11.00
CA GLY A 44 19.48 -5.09 11.97
C GLY A 44 18.81 -6.44 12.14
N ASP A 45 18.41 -6.77 13.36
CA ASP A 45 17.66 -8.00 13.69
C ASP A 45 16.14 -7.88 13.50
N ALA A 46 15.67 -6.73 13.01
CA ALA A 46 14.27 -6.42 12.77
C ALA A 46 13.95 -6.22 11.28
N CYS A 47 12.66 -6.31 10.96
CA CYS A 47 12.12 -5.86 9.69
C CYS A 47 11.36 -4.55 9.89
N ARG A 48 11.81 -3.48 9.23
CA ARG A 48 11.14 -2.17 9.25
C ARG A 48 10.02 -2.14 8.23
N ALA A 49 8.81 -1.84 8.69
CA ALA A 49 7.63 -1.69 7.87
C ALA A 49 7.23 -0.22 7.71
N TYR A 50 6.85 0.13 6.48
CA TYR A 50 6.37 1.46 6.10
C TYR A 50 4.90 1.35 5.68
N LEU A 51 4.01 1.97 6.45
CA LEU A 51 2.59 2.08 6.11
C LEU A 51 2.26 3.48 5.64
N LEU A 52 1.70 3.61 4.44
CA LEU A 52 1.13 4.85 3.96
C LEU A 52 -0.36 4.87 4.29
N LEU A 53 -0.76 5.81 5.13
CA LEU A 53 -2.14 6.00 5.54
C LEU A 53 -2.77 7.10 4.70
N SER A 54 -4.01 6.91 4.27
CA SER A 54 -4.81 7.91 3.57
C SER A 54 -6.20 8.00 4.20
N ASN A 55 -6.53 9.14 4.79
CA ASN A 55 -7.82 9.33 5.44
C ASN A 55 -8.78 10.07 4.49
N GLY A 56 -9.63 9.32 3.80
CA GLY A 56 -10.68 9.84 2.94
C GLY A 56 -11.99 10.16 3.66
N THR A 57 -12.03 10.02 4.99
CA THR A 57 -13.19 10.39 5.80
C THR A 57 -13.20 11.89 6.11
N ALA A 58 -14.33 12.39 6.59
CA ALA A 58 -14.46 13.75 7.13
C ALA A 58 -13.96 13.90 8.58
N ALA A 59 -13.58 12.79 9.24
CA ALA A 59 -13.15 12.77 10.62
C ALA A 59 -11.61 12.85 10.73
N ALA A 60 -11.12 13.55 11.75
CA ALA A 60 -9.72 13.47 12.16
C ALA A 60 -9.59 12.42 13.27
N PHE A 61 -8.64 11.49 13.14
CA PHE A 61 -8.40 10.43 14.12
C PHE A 61 -7.23 10.80 15.02
N THR A 62 -7.47 10.72 16.32
CA THR A 62 -6.46 10.95 17.37
C THR A 62 -5.88 9.64 17.89
N SER A 63 -6.58 8.53 17.71
CA SER A 63 -6.05 7.16 17.88
C SER A 63 -6.64 6.25 16.81
N LEU A 64 -5.80 5.43 16.20
CA LEU A 64 -6.15 4.34 15.28
C LEU A 64 -5.10 3.24 15.48
N LYS A 65 -5.32 2.38 16.47
CA LYS A 65 -4.39 1.31 16.83
C LYS A 65 -4.74 0.05 16.05
N LEU A 66 -3.93 -0.25 15.04
CA LEU A 66 -4.09 -1.41 14.17
C LEU A 66 -3.49 -2.65 14.84
N ASP A 67 -4.18 -3.78 14.73
CA ASP A 67 -3.69 -5.10 15.14
C ASP A 67 -3.21 -5.86 13.91
N LEU A 68 -1.89 -5.94 13.75
CA LEU A 68 -1.25 -6.52 12.57
C LEU A 68 -0.64 -7.88 12.91
N VAL A 69 -0.75 -8.83 11.98
CA VAL A 69 -0.15 -10.16 12.08
C VAL A 69 0.75 -10.41 10.88
N THR A 70 1.96 -10.89 11.09
CA THR A 70 2.84 -11.35 10.02
C THR A 70 2.81 -12.88 9.95
N PHE A 71 2.90 -13.39 8.72
CA PHE A 71 3.04 -14.81 8.44
C PHE A 71 4.28 -15.04 7.60
N ASP A 72 4.88 -16.22 7.71
CA ASP A 72 5.93 -16.65 6.78
C ASP A 72 5.37 -17.16 5.45
N GLY A 73 6.28 -17.67 4.61
CA GLY A 73 5.95 -18.23 3.29
C GLY A 73 5.04 -19.44 3.34
N ASP A 74 5.06 -20.21 4.43
CA ASP A 74 4.17 -21.36 4.64
C ASP A 74 2.82 -20.94 5.24
N GLY A 75 2.69 -19.66 5.59
CA GLY A 75 1.47 -19.10 6.16
C GLY A 75 1.32 -19.34 7.65
N ILE A 76 2.41 -19.61 8.37
CA ILE A 76 2.45 -19.74 9.83
C ILE A 76 2.66 -18.37 10.46
N VAL A 77 1.95 -18.10 11.57
CA VAL A 77 2.05 -16.83 12.29
C VAL A 77 3.46 -16.67 12.87
N GLN A 78 4.09 -15.55 12.53
CA GLN A 78 5.43 -15.20 13.02
C GLN A 78 5.35 -14.18 14.15
N ARG A 79 4.65 -13.06 13.93
CA ARG A 79 4.53 -11.96 14.91
C ARG A 79 3.14 -11.35 14.88
N ARG A 80 2.73 -10.80 16.02
CA ARG A 80 1.55 -9.93 16.16
C ARG A 80 2.01 -8.60 16.75
N VAL A 81 1.66 -7.50 16.10
CA VAL A 81 2.15 -6.16 16.41
C VAL A 81 0.99 -5.18 16.44
N ALA A 82 0.91 -4.39 17.51
CA ALA A 82 -0.04 -3.30 17.60
C ALA A 82 0.62 -1.98 17.17
N VAL A 83 0.05 -1.31 16.16
CA VAL A 83 0.63 -0.10 15.57
C VAL A 83 -0.33 1.08 15.74
N GLU A 84 0.12 2.14 16.41
CA GLU A 84 -0.63 3.41 16.46
C GLU A 84 -0.38 4.18 15.15
N ALA A 85 -1.38 4.14 14.26
CA ALA A 85 -1.33 4.76 12.93
C ALA A 85 -1.79 6.23 12.94
N ALA A 86 -2.50 6.66 13.99
CA ALA A 86 -2.83 8.06 14.19
C ALA A 86 -1.67 8.80 14.89
N PRO A 87 -1.69 10.15 14.94
CA PRO A 87 -2.74 11.06 14.46
C PRO A 87 -2.85 11.09 12.93
N ILE A 88 -4.06 11.17 12.39
CA ILE A 88 -4.30 11.44 10.97
C ILE A 88 -5.53 12.33 10.77
N GLY A 89 -5.31 13.51 10.18
CA GLY A 89 -6.38 14.49 9.91
C GLY A 89 -7.29 14.06 8.76
N ALA A 90 -8.48 14.66 8.69
CA ALA A 90 -9.41 14.46 7.57
C ALA A 90 -8.75 14.87 6.24
N GLY A 91 -8.88 14.03 5.21
CA GLY A 91 -8.31 14.26 3.89
C GLY A 91 -6.77 14.22 3.82
N LYS A 92 -6.09 13.79 4.89
CA LYS A 92 -4.62 13.74 4.93
C LYS A 92 -4.07 12.37 4.56
N THR A 93 -2.85 12.40 4.05
CA THR A 93 -1.99 11.22 3.89
C THR A 93 -0.85 11.35 4.90
N SER A 94 -0.50 10.27 5.58
CA SER A 94 0.65 10.22 6.49
C SER A 94 1.43 8.93 6.32
N LEU A 95 2.71 8.96 6.65
CA LEU A 95 3.58 7.78 6.65
C LEU A 95 3.81 7.34 8.09
N LYS A 96 3.61 6.05 8.37
CA LYS A 96 3.97 5.43 9.64
C LYS A 96 5.07 4.40 9.41
N VAL A 97 6.11 4.47 10.22
CA VAL A 97 7.24 3.55 10.17
C VAL A 97 7.39 2.88 11.53
N PHE A 98 7.57 1.56 11.54
CA PHE A 98 7.79 0.79 12.76
C PHE A 98 8.64 -0.45 12.47
N ASP A 99 9.31 -0.96 13.50
CA ASP A 99 10.17 -2.13 13.41
C ASP A 99 9.47 -3.35 13.99
N ILE A 100 9.55 -4.47 13.29
CA ILE A 100 9.10 -5.79 13.73
C ILE A 100 10.34 -6.55 14.20
N SER A 101 10.58 -6.55 15.50
CA SER A 101 11.78 -7.13 16.08
C SER A 101 11.83 -8.65 15.97
N GLY A 102 13.03 -9.21 15.79
CA GLY A 102 13.27 -10.64 15.79
C GLY A 102 12.65 -11.38 14.60
N ILE A 103 12.53 -10.70 13.46
CA ILE A 103 12.17 -11.27 12.17
C ILE A 103 12.90 -10.51 11.05
N GLN A 104 13.45 -11.25 10.09
CA GLN A 104 14.08 -10.66 8.91
C GLN A 104 13.03 -10.45 7.82
N CYS A 105 13.11 -9.35 7.06
CA CYS A 105 12.09 -9.05 6.05
C CYS A 105 11.84 -10.17 5.01
N PRO A 106 12.86 -10.90 4.51
CA PRO A 106 12.63 -12.04 3.61
C PRO A 106 11.81 -13.17 4.22
N ALA A 107 11.74 -13.28 5.55
CA ALA A 107 10.95 -14.29 6.24
C ALA A 107 9.45 -13.94 6.32
N ILE A 108 9.05 -12.72 5.95
CA ILE A 108 7.64 -12.31 5.91
C ILE A 108 7.08 -12.70 4.54
N GLY A 109 6.12 -13.62 4.52
CA GLY A 109 5.36 -14.01 3.34
C GLY A 109 4.13 -13.12 3.10
N ARG A 110 3.44 -12.70 4.17
CA ARG A 110 2.30 -11.78 4.09
C ARG A 110 2.04 -11.06 5.41
N MET A 111 1.26 -9.99 5.36
CA MET A 111 0.72 -9.28 6.53
C MET A 111 -0.81 -9.32 6.53
N LEU A 112 -1.41 -9.32 7.72
CA LEU A 112 -2.85 -9.26 7.96
C LEU A 112 -3.17 -8.12 8.90
N LEU A 113 -4.17 -7.31 8.56
CA LEU A 113 -4.86 -6.45 9.50
C LEU A 113 -5.94 -7.29 10.19
N ASN A 114 -5.62 -7.81 11.37
CA ASN A 114 -6.53 -8.67 12.12
C ASN A 114 -7.67 -7.88 12.80
N GLY A 115 -7.43 -6.62 13.14
CA GLY A 115 -8.42 -5.79 13.81
C GLY A 115 -7.98 -4.36 14.05
N VAL A 116 -8.87 -3.58 14.68
CA VAL A 116 -8.60 -2.24 15.19
C VAL A 116 -8.84 -2.25 16.69
N MET A 117 -7.78 -2.05 17.48
CA MET A 117 -7.82 -2.14 18.94
C MET A 117 -8.30 -0.85 19.62
N SER A 118 -8.09 0.29 18.97
CA SER A 118 -8.52 1.61 19.45
C SER A 118 -8.82 2.47 18.24
N CYS A 119 -9.91 3.23 18.31
CA CYS A 119 -10.30 4.11 17.23
C CYS A 119 -11.04 5.32 17.80
N LYS A 120 -10.35 6.46 17.85
CA LYS A 120 -10.86 7.71 18.39
C LYS A 120 -10.82 8.76 17.31
N ALA A 121 -11.98 9.27 16.93
CA ALA A 121 -12.08 10.47 16.14
C ALA A 121 -12.37 11.67 17.04
N ALA A 122 -11.84 12.84 16.67
CA ALA A 122 -11.84 14.03 17.51
C ALA A 122 -13.25 14.52 17.92
N LYS A 123 -14.30 14.13 17.19
CA LYS A 123 -15.69 14.57 17.41
C LYS A 123 -16.66 13.45 17.80
N ALA A 124 -16.33 12.19 17.51
CA ALA A 124 -17.15 11.02 17.82
C ALA A 124 -16.33 9.73 17.62
N GLU A 125 -16.55 8.70 18.43
CA GLU A 125 -16.00 7.36 18.18
C GLU A 125 -16.88 6.63 17.14
N PRO A 126 -16.32 6.17 16.01
CA PRO A 126 -17.08 5.38 15.05
C PRO A 126 -17.44 4.01 15.65
N ALA A 127 -18.65 3.52 15.37
CA ALA A 127 -19.15 2.26 15.92
C ALA A 127 -18.40 1.01 15.40
N ASP A 128 -17.86 1.06 14.17
CA ASP A 128 -17.08 -0.02 13.57
C ASP A 128 -15.94 0.55 12.73
N CYS A 129 -14.77 0.71 13.34
CA CYS A 129 -13.61 1.23 12.62
C CYS A 129 -12.94 0.21 11.71
N LEU A 130 -13.13 -1.09 11.94
CA LEU A 130 -12.53 -2.09 11.07
C LEU A 130 -13.16 -2.05 9.67
N SER A 131 -14.47 -1.80 9.58
CA SER A 131 -15.12 -1.59 8.28
C SER A 131 -14.74 -0.29 7.60
N LEU A 132 -14.23 0.72 8.31
CA LEU A 132 -13.69 1.96 7.72
C LEU A 132 -12.32 1.78 7.08
N VAL A 133 -11.55 0.75 7.47
CA VAL A 133 -10.20 0.53 6.96
C VAL A 133 -10.22 -0.30 5.67
N SER A 134 -9.50 0.12 4.64
CA SER A 134 -9.11 -0.71 3.50
C SER A 134 -7.60 -0.93 3.52
N VAL A 135 -7.14 -2.09 3.06
CA VAL A 135 -5.72 -2.44 2.98
C VAL A 135 -5.29 -2.63 1.54
N SER A 136 -4.04 -2.29 1.26
CA SER A 136 -3.40 -2.55 -0.03
C SER A 136 -1.91 -2.80 0.19
N SER A 137 -1.23 -3.33 -0.82
CA SER A 137 0.23 -3.49 -0.76
C SER A 137 0.87 -2.98 -2.04
N ARG A 138 1.95 -2.23 -1.86
CA ARG A 138 2.94 -1.89 -2.90
C ARG A 138 4.21 -2.72 -2.74
N ALA A 139 4.46 -3.24 -1.53
CA ALA A 139 5.52 -4.21 -1.28
C ALA A 139 5.23 -5.53 -2.01
N ALA A 140 6.25 -6.39 -2.14
CA ALA A 140 6.08 -7.70 -2.75
C ALA A 140 5.14 -8.61 -1.94
N GLN A 141 5.10 -8.43 -0.63
CA GLN A 141 4.27 -9.17 0.30
C GLN A 141 2.82 -8.69 0.23
N PRO A 142 1.83 -9.60 0.10
CA PRO A 142 0.43 -9.25 0.23
C PRO A 142 0.11 -8.65 1.62
N PHE A 143 -0.80 -7.68 1.63
CA PHE A 143 -1.41 -7.16 2.86
C PHE A 143 -2.92 -7.36 2.77
N ILE A 144 -3.46 -8.17 3.67
CA ILE A 144 -4.87 -8.61 3.67
C ILE A 144 -5.59 -8.16 4.94
N LYS A 145 -6.92 -8.16 4.92
CA LYS A 145 -7.79 -7.83 6.06
C LYS A 145 -8.85 -8.92 6.19
#